data_AF-A0AA38CBG6-F1
#
_entry.id   AF-A0AA38CBG6-F1
#
_cell.length_a   1.000
_cell.length_b   1.000
_cell.length_c   1.000
_cell.angle_alpha   90.00
_cell.angle_beta   90.00
_cell.angle_gamma   90.00
#
_symmetry.space_group_name_H-M   'P 1'
#
loop_
_entity.id
_entity.type
_entity.pdbx_description
1 polymer ?
#
loop_
_entity_poly.entity_id
_entity_poly.type
_entity_poly.pdbx_seq_one_letter_code
_entity_poly.pdbx_strand_id
1 'polypeptide(L)'
;LCDNFGIKLSFSSPYYPQANGQAESSNKTLIKILMKVVNNSGKNWHDHIPFALWAYRTSIRTSTNATPFSLVYGTEAVLPLEIQIPSLRISLQDILANDDFRQERLAQLELLDERRLTALDHLQIYQKRIKRAYD
;
A
#
# COMPACT_ATOMS: atom_id res chain seq x y z
N LEU A 1 -15.48 6.23 -23.16
CA LEU A 1 -15.24 6.38 -21.70
C LEU A 1 -13.78 6.71 -21.42
N CYS A 2 -12.82 5.85 -21.77
CA CYS A 2 -11.39 6.09 -21.50
C CYS A 2 -10.84 7.36 -22.18
N ASP A 3 -11.21 7.60 -23.44
CA ASP A 3 -10.77 8.80 -24.18
C ASP A 3 -11.27 10.10 -23.53
N ASN A 4 -12.48 10.09 -22.94
CA ASN A 4 -13.07 11.25 -22.28
C ASN A 4 -12.30 11.65 -21.00
N PHE A 5 -11.54 10.74 -20.42
CA PHE A 5 -10.73 10.97 -19.21
C PHE A 5 -9.22 10.97 -19.50
N GLY A 6 -8.80 10.94 -20.78
CA GLY A 6 -7.39 10.87 -21.16
C GLY A 6 -6.67 9.59 -20.72
N ILE A 7 -7.42 8.50 -20.52
CA ILE A 7 -6.87 7.22 -20.05
C ILE A 7 -6.35 6.41 -21.24
N LYS A 8 -5.04 6.18 -21.28
CA LYS A 8 -4.43 5.27 -22.26
C LYS A 8 -4.62 3.81 -21.84
N LEU A 9 -5.29 3.02 -22.67
CA LEU A 9 -5.44 1.58 -22.47
C LEU A 9 -4.19 0.83 -22.94
N SER A 10 -3.67 -0.04 -22.08
CA SER A 10 -2.57 -0.95 -22.38
C SER A 10 -3.06 -2.38 -22.18
N PHE A 11 -3.03 -3.19 -23.24
CA PHE A 11 -3.49 -4.57 -23.21
C PHE A 11 -2.32 -5.54 -23.11
N SER A 12 -2.43 -6.56 -22.25
CA SER A 12 -1.55 -7.73 -22.29
C SER A 12 -1.97 -8.63 -23.44
N SER A 13 -1.00 -9.24 -24.14
CA SER A 13 -1.32 -10.27 -25.13
C SER A 13 -1.95 -11.50 -24.46
N PRO A 14 -2.91 -12.20 -25.09
CA PRO A 14 -3.69 -13.30 -24.50
C PRO A 14 -2.88 -14.45 -23.87
N TYR A 15 -1.61 -14.60 -24.24
CA TYR A 15 -0.71 -15.67 -23.78
C TYR A 15 0.49 -15.18 -22.96
N TYR A 16 0.48 -13.92 -22.50
CA TYR A 16 1.59 -13.35 -21.73
C TYR A 16 1.10 -12.70 -20.42
N PRO A 17 0.56 -13.50 -19.49
CA PRO A 17 0.09 -13.01 -18.19
C PRO A 17 1.21 -12.37 -17.36
N GLN A 18 2.48 -12.73 -17.62
CA GLN A 18 3.63 -12.11 -16.97
C GLN A 18 3.71 -10.59 -17.18
N ALA A 19 3.16 -10.05 -18.29
CA ALA A 19 3.09 -8.60 -18.51
C ALA A 19 2.27 -7.87 -17.44
N ASN A 20 1.33 -8.55 -16.77
CA ASN A 20 0.53 -8.00 -15.68
C ASN A 20 0.88 -8.61 -14.31
N GLY A 21 2.06 -9.24 -14.19
CA GLY A 21 2.45 -10.02 -13.01
C GLY A 21 2.46 -9.23 -11.70
N GLN A 22 2.69 -7.91 -11.74
CA GLN A 22 2.61 -7.07 -10.55
C GLN A 22 1.17 -6.98 -10.00
N ALA A 23 0.18 -6.75 -10.87
CA ALA A 23 -1.22 -6.71 -10.48
C ALA A 23 -1.69 -8.08 -9.99
N GLU A 24 -1.30 -9.15 -10.69
CA GLU A 24 -1.63 -10.53 -10.30
C GLU A 24 -1.07 -10.89 -8.91
N SER A 25 0.19 -10.52 -8.63
CA SER A 25 0.82 -10.76 -7.33
C SER A 25 0.13 -9.99 -6.19
N SER A 26 -0.22 -8.73 -6.43
CA SER A 26 -0.99 -7.91 -5.49
C SER A 26 -2.38 -8.48 -5.25
N ASN A 27 -3.11 -8.86 -6.31
CA ASN A 27 -4.42 -9.49 -6.21
C ASN A 27 -4.36 -10.81 -5.45
N LYS A 28 -3.36 -11.65 -5.71
CA LYS A 28 -3.15 -12.91 -4.98
C LYS A 28 -2.94 -12.67 -3.49
N THR A 29 -2.23 -11.62 -3.12
CA THR A 29 -2.05 -11.24 -1.70
C THR A 29 -3.37 -10.78 -1.09
N LEU A 30 -4.10 -9.89 -1.77
CA LEU A 30 -5.39 -9.37 -1.30
C LEU A 30 -6.40 -10.50 -1.10
N ILE A 31 -6.50 -11.43 -2.04
CA ILE A 31 -7.36 -12.61 -1.94
C ILE A 31 -6.99 -13.44 -0.71
N LYS A 32 -5.70 -13.67 -0.44
CA LYS A 32 -5.26 -14.41 0.76
C LYS A 32 -5.66 -13.70 2.06
N ILE A 33 -5.56 -12.37 2.11
CA ILE A 33 -5.98 -11.59 3.28
C ILE A 33 -7.50 -11.72 3.43
N LEU A 34 -8.25 -11.51 2.35
CA LEU A 34 -9.70 -11.59 2.34
C LEU A 34 -10.20 -12.96 2.81
N MET A 35 -9.61 -14.05 2.31
CA MET A 35 -9.94 -15.42 2.71
C MET A 35 -9.76 -15.64 4.22
N LYS A 36 -8.70 -15.06 4.81
CA LYS A 36 -8.50 -15.11 6.26
C LYS A 36 -9.57 -14.31 7.01
N VAL A 37 -9.93 -13.12 6.53
CA VAL A 37 -10.94 -12.26 7.16
C VAL A 37 -12.31 -12.95 7.17
N VAL A 38 -12.67 -13.68 6.11
CA VAL A 38 -13.95 -14.42 6.01
C VAL A 38 -13.89 -15.83 6.59
N ASN A 39 -12.86 -16.16 7.40
CA ASN A 39 -12.65 -17.49 7.99
C ASN A 39 -12.71 -18.64 6.96
N ASN A 40 -12.21 -18.41 5.75
CA ASN A 40 -12.26 -19.33 4.61
C ASN A 40 -13.67 -19.77 4.18
N SER A 41 -14.73 -19.13 4.68
CA SER A 41 -16.11 -19.50 4.35
C SER A 41 -16.55 -19.04 2.95
N GLY A 42 -15.86 -18.04 2.39
CA GLY A 42 -16.19 -17.43 1.10
C GLY A 42 -17.51 -16.63 1.09
N LYS A 43 -18.27 -16.63 2.19
CA LYS A 43 -19.54 -15.91 2.32
C LYS A 43 -19.27 -14.45 2.68
N ASN A 44 -20.14 -13.56 2.18
CA ASN A 44 -20.14 -12.12 2.49
C ASN A 44 -18.78 -11.43 2.26
N TRP A 45 -17.95 -11.97 1.37
CA TRP A 45 -16.60 -11.44 1.13
C TRP A 45 -16.61 -9.97 0.70
N HIS A 46 -17.66 -9.53 0.03
CA HIS A 46 -17.83 -8.15 -0.42
C HIS A 46 -17.90 -7.16 0.76
N ASP A 47 -18.55 -7.54 1.86
CA ASP A 47 -18.63 -6.74 3.08
C ASP A 47 -17.26 -6.63 3.77
N HIS A 48 -16.38 -7.60 3.52
CA HIS A 48 -15.06 -7.69 4.14
C HIS A 48 -13.91 -7.09 3.32
N ILE A 49 -14.18 -6.63 2.08
CA ILE A 49 -13.18 -5.98 1.22
C ILE A 49 -12.50 -4.79 1.93
N PRO A 50 -13.22 -3.86 2.60
CA PRO A 50 -12.58 -2.71 3.23
C PRO A 50 -11.55 -3.11 4.29
N PHE A 51 -11.83 -4.15 5.09
CA PHE A 51 -10.89 -4.65 6.09
C PHE A 51 -9.67 -5.31 5.47
N ALA A 52 -9.86 -6.08 4.39
CA ALA A 52 -8.74 -6.69 3.68
C ALA A 52 -7.84 -5.63 3.02
N LEU A 53 -8.43 -4.59 2.43
CA LEU A 53 -7.70 -3.45 1.89
C LEU A 53 -6.97 -2.66 2.97
N TRP A 54 -7.60 -2.43 4.13
CA TRP A 54 -6.96 -1.77 5.26
C TRP A 54 -5.72 -2.53 5.70
N ALA A 55 -5.86 -3.83 6.00
CA ALA A 55 -4.74 -4.68 6.40
C ALA A 55 -3.62 -4.69 5.35
N TYR A 56 -3.96 -4.75 4.06
CA TYR A 56 -2.95 -4.69 2.99
C TYR A 56 -2.22 -3.34 2.95
N ARG A 57 -2.95 -2.23 3.09
CA ARG A 57 -2.41 -0.87 2.99
C ARG A 57 -1.54 -0.46 4.19
N THR A 58 -1.81 -0.99 5.39
CA THR A 58 -1.10 -0.63 6.62
C THR A 58 -0.04 -1.65 7.05
N SER A 59 0.15 -2.74 6.31
CA SER A 59 1.18 -3.74 6.60
C SER A 59 2.42 -3.54 5.73
N ILE A 60 3.60 -3.66 6.35
CA ILE A 60 4.89 -3.57 5.64
C ILE A 60 4.97 -4.71 4.61
N ARG A 61 5.33 -4.38 3.38
CA ARG A 61 5.56 -5.37 2.31
C ARG A 61 7.04 -5.76 2.30
N THR A 62 7.31 -7.06 2.34
CA THR A 62 8.70 -7.58 2.28
C THR A 62 9.45 -7.20 1.01
N SER A 63 8.73 -6.92 -0.08
CA SER A 63 9.32 -6.50 -1.35
C SER A 63 9.80 -5.05 -1.37
N THR A 64 9.12 -4.15 -0.65
CA THR A 64 9.45 -2.70 -0.65
C THR A 64 10.01 -2.20 0.69
N ASN A 65 9.86 -3.00 1.75
CA ASN A 65 10.12 -2.64 3.15
C ASN A 65 9.34 -1.40 3.63
N ALA A 66 8.19 -1.12 3.02
CA ALA A 66 7.31 0.00 3.36
C ALA A 66 5.83 -0.44 3.31
N THR A 67 4.95 0.35 3.92
CA THR A 67 3.50 0.14 3.78
C THR A 67 3.00 0.78 2.48
N PRO A 68 2.01 0.18 1.77
CA PRO A 68 1.45 0.83 0.59
C PRO A 68 0.82 2.19 0.88
N PHE A 69 0.29 2.39 2.09
CA PHE A 69 -0.26 3.68 2.50
C PHE A 69 0.82 4.77 2.56
N SER A 70 1.98 4.50 3.17
CA SER A 70 3.03 5.52 3.28
C SER A 70 3.69 5.87 1.96
N LEU A 71 3.73 4.96 0.98
CA LEU A 71 4.20 5.26 -0.37
C LEU A 71 3.24 6.15 -1.20
N VAL A 72 1.96 6.21 -0.81
CA VAL A 72 0.98 7.10 -1.44
C VAL A 72 0.95 8.44 -0.71
N TYR A 73 0.86 8.40 0.62
CA TYR A 73 0.57 9.58 1.45
C TYR A 73 1.78 10.12 2.22
N GLY A 74 2.99 9.60 2.07
CA GLY A 74 4.19 10.15 2.73
C GLY A 74 4.26 9.94 4.24
N THR A 75 3.29 9.26 4.85
CA THR A 75 3.29 8.95 6.29
C THR A 75 2.48 7.68 6.54
N GLU A 76 2.72 7.02 7.67
CA GLU A 76 1.98 5.82 8.05
C GLU A 76 0.53 6.15 8.42
N ALA A 77 -0.39 5.25 8.09
CA ALA A 77 -1.80 5.42 8.46
C ALA A 77 -1.95 5.48 9.98
N VAL A 78 -2.85 6.33 10.48
CA VAL A 78 -3.27 6.29 11.89
C VAL A 78 -4.07 5.01 12.11
N LEU A 79 -3.58 4.14 13.00
CA LEU A 79 -4.26 2.90 13.34
C LEU A 79 -5.37 3.16 14.37
N PRO A 80 -6.47 2.39 14.36
CA PRO A 80 -7.51 2.52 15.38
C PRO A 80 -6.98 2.41 16.81
N LEU A 81 -5.95 1.58 17.03
CA LEU A 81 -5.31 1.43 18.34
C LEU A 81 -4.66 2.73 18.83
N GLU A 82 -4.11 3.55 17.94
CA GLU A 82 -3.48 4.83 18.30
C GLU A 82 -4.50 5.91 18.66
N ILE A 83 -5.75 5.73 18.26
CA ILE A 83 -6.86 6.60 18.67
C ILE A 83 -7.40 6.12 20.02
N GLN A 84 -7.58 4.81 20.19
CA GLN A 84 -8.03 4.22 21.46
C GLN A 84 -7.03 4.44 22.59
N ILE A 85 -5.74 4.34 22.28
CA ILE A 85 -4.61 4.64 23.17
C ILE A 85 -3.84 5.77 22.48
N PRO A 86 -4.13 7.05 22.82
CA PRO A 86 -3.58 8.22 22.13
C PRO A 86 -2.07 8.11 21.94
N SER A 87 -1.65 7.92 20.69
CA SER A 87 -0.24 7.92 20.35
C SER A 87 0.31 9.34 20.35
N LEU A 88 1.63 9.49 20.43
CA LEU A 88 2.27 10.81 20.48
C LEU A 88 1.81 11.73 19.35
N ARG A 89 1.68 11.20 18.12
CA ARG A 89 1.23 12.00 16.97
C ARG A 89 -0.23 12.46 17.08
N ILE A 90 -1.09 11.68 17.73
CA ILE A 90 -2.49 12.07 17.98
C ILE A 90 -2.53 13.14 19.06
N SER A 91 -1.83 12.92 20.18
CA SER A 91 -1.76 13.89 21.27
C SER A 91 -1.15 15.23 20.84
N LEU A 92 -0.12 15.21 20.00
CA LEU A 92 0.49 16.45 19.47
C LEU A 92 -0.41 17.18 18.49
N GLN A 93 -1.26 16.47 17.73
CA GLN A 93 -2.16 17.12 16.77
C GLN A 93 -3.18 18.04 17.46
N ASP A 94 -3.59 17.72 18.70
CA ASP A 94 -4.48 18.57 19.51
C ASP A 94 -3.76 19.77 20.15
N ILE A 95 -2.43 19.71 20.27
CA ILE A 95 -1.60 20.71 20.98
C ILE A 95 -0.96 21.71 20.01
N LEU A 96 -0.59 21.26 18.81
CA LEU A 96 0.12 22.08 17.83
C LEU A 96 -0.81 23.12 17.19
N ALA A 97 -0.27 24.31 16.93
CA ALA A 97 -0.96 25.30 16.12
C ALA A 97 -1.16 24.75 14.69
N ASN A 98 -2.25 25.16 14.03
CA ASN A 98 -2.57 24.71 12.68
C ASN A 98 -1.42 24.93 11.67
N ASP A 99 -0.59 25.95 11.87
CA ASP A 99 0.54 26.24 10.98
C ASP A 99 1.72 25.29 11.20
N ASP A 100 2.01 24.89 12.44
CA ASP A 100 3.06 23.91 12.74
C ASP A 100 2.73 22.54 12.15
N PHE A 101 1.46 22.12 12.24
CA PHE A 101 0.99 20.87 11.63
C PHE A 101 1.15 20.88 10.10
N ARG A 102 0.88 22.01 9.44
CA ARG A 102 1.06 22.17 7.99
C ARG A 102 2.53 22.06 7.59
N GLN A 103 3.43 22.70 8.34
CA GLN A 103 4.87 22.63 8.07
C GLN A 103 5.39 21.20 8.19
N GLU A 104 5.04 20.49 9.26
CA GLU A 104 5.39 19.09 9.44
C GLU A 104 4.84 18.22 8.30
N ARG A 105 3.61 18.49 7.86
CA ARG A 105 3.00 17.77 6.75
C ARG A 105 3.72 18.01 5.41
N LEU A 106 4.20 19.23 5.17
CA LEU A 106 5.00 19.56 3.98
C LEU A 106 6.35 18.84 4.00
N ALA A 107 7.05 18.86 5.14
CA ALA A 107 8.32 18.14 5.30
C ALA A 107 8.18 16.62 5.02
N GLN A 108 7.08 16.01 5.47
CA GLN A 108 6.79 14.60 5.16
C GLN A 108 6.56 14.34 3.67
N LEU A 109 5.97 15.31 2.95
CA LEU A 109 5.75 15.22 1.51
C LEU A 109 7.03 15.43 0.71
N GLU A 110 7.92 16.32 1.15
CA GLU A 110 9.24 16.51 0.52
C GLU A 110 10.06 15.21 0.54
N LEU A 111 10.01 14.46 1.64
CA LEU A 111 10.73 13.19 1.79
C LEU A 111 10.05 12.00 1.05
N LEU A 112 8.84 12.18 0.52
CA LEU A 112 8.06 11.07 -0.04
C LEU A 112 8.75 10.45 -1.27
N ASP A 113 9.34 11.25 -2.14
CA ASP A 113 9.98 10.74 -3.35
C ASP A 113 11.26 9.94 -3.01
N GLU A 114 12.04 10.36 -2.01
CA GLU A 114 13.18 9.59 -1.52
C GLU A 114 12.77 8.22 -0.95
N ARG A 115 11.65 8.18 -0.22
CA ARG A 115 11.08 6.92 0.29
C ARG A 115 10.61 6.01 -0.84
N ARG A 116 10.02 6.57 -1.89
CA ARG A 116 9.62 5.81 -3.09
C ARG A 116 10.84 5.25 -3.82
N LEU A 117 11.90 6.03 -3.97
CA LEU A 117 13.16 5.55 -4.57
C LEU A 117 13.75 4.39 -3.77
N THR A 118 13.84 4.53 -2.44
CA THR A 118 14.32 3.45 -1.56
C THR A 118 13.46 2.19 -1.68
N ALA A 119 12.13 2.35 -1.73
CA ALA A 119 11.21 1.23 -1.91
C ALA A 119 11.37 0.54 -3.28
N LEU A 120 11.68 1.29 -4.34
CA LEU A 120 11.99 0.75 -5.66
C LEU A 120 13.30 -0.05 -5.66
N ASP A 121 14.33 0.44 -4.98
CA ASP A 121 15.60 -0.27 -4.85
C ASP A 121 15.42 -1.62 -4.14
N HIS A 122 14.68 -1.63 -3.02
CA HIS A 122 14.30 -2.87 -2.33
C HIS A 122 13.52 -3.82 -3.23
N LEU A 123 12.57 -3.30 -4.02
CA LEU A 123 11.77 -4.10 -4.95
C LEU A 123 12.63 -4.78 -5.99
N GLN A 124 13.60 -4.06 -6.57
CA GLN A 124 14.53 -4.61 -7.55
C GLN A 124 15.44 -5.69 -6.95
N ILE A 125 15.98 -5.46 -5.74
CA ILE A 125 16.79 -6.44 -5.02
C ILE A 125 15.95 -7.71 -4.74
N TYR A 126 14.72 -7.52 -4.26
CA TYR A 126 13.79 -8.61 -4.01
C TYR A 126 13.50 -9.42 -5.28
N GLN A 127 13.18 -8.76 -6.40
CA GLN A 127 12.93 -9.42 -7.69
C GLN A 127 14.15 -10.20 -8.18
N LYS A 128 15.36 -9.64 -8.08
CA LYS A 128 16.61 -10.33 -8.44
C LYS A 128 16.83 -11.57 -7.58
N ARG A 129 16.56 -11.49 -6.26
CA ARG A 129 16.67 -12.62 -5.34
C ARG A 129 15.67 -13.73 -5.67
N ILE A 130 14.42 -13.38 -5.96
CA ILE A 130 13.39 -14.34 -6.36
C ILE A 130 13.78 -15.01 -7.67
N LYS A 131 14.20 -14.24 -8.69
CA LYS A 131 14.65 -14.80 -9.97
C LYS A 131 15.74 -15.86 -9.78
N ARG A 132 16.80 -15.56 -9.01
CA ARG A 132 17.87 -16.51 -8.70
C ARG A 132 17.44 -17.78 -7.96
N ALA A 133 16.29 -17.77 -7.28
CA ALA A 133 15.80 -18.92 -6.53
C ALA A 133 14.93 -19.86 -7.38
N TYR A 134 14.47 -19.40 -8.55
CA TYR A 134 13.60 -20.15 -9.46
C TYR A 134 14.24 -20.41 -10.84
N ASP A 135 15.41 -19.81 -11.11
CA ASP A 135 16.33 -20.18 -12.20
C ASP A 135 17.21 -21.36 -11.77
#